data_AF-A0A143X8L7-F1
#
_entry.id   AF-A0A143X8L7-F1
#
_cell.length_a   1.000
_cell.length_b   1.000
_cell.length_c   1.000
_cell.angle_alpha   90.00
_cell.angle_beta   90.00
_cell.angle_gamma   90.00
#
_symmetry.space_group_name_H-M   'P 1'
#
loop_
_entity.id
_entity.type
_entity.pdbx_description
1 polymer ?
#
loop_
_entity_poly.entity_id
_entity_poly.type
_entity_poly.pdbx_seq_one_letter_code
_entity_poly.pdbx_strand_id
1 'polypeptide(L)'
;MSIDPKKVIRNIIFAYFLAGMFELAAVSMAFSWVPVACFTCFALMLYFTGAWSLHQQYKKYKIRIFRFMEFVGYGLGLFCLIVSIMICLP
;
A
#
# COMPACT_ATOMS: atom_id res chain seq x y z
N MET A 1 9.55 -2.14 24.85
CA MET A 1 9.98 -1.04 23.96
C MET A 1 8.75 -0.20 23.65
N SER A 2 8.67 1.04 24.16
CA SER A 2 7.58 1.96 23.85
C SER A 2 7.64 2.30 22.36
N ILE A 3 6.69 1.81 21.56
CA ILE A 3 6.62 2.14 20.14
C ILE A 3 5.88 3.47 20.06
N ASP A 4 6.58 4.54 19.67
CA ASP A 4 5.95 5.84 19.44
C ASP A 4 4.95 5.75 18.28
N PRO A 5 3.64 5.94 18.53
CA PRO A 5 2.60 5.75 17.51
C PRO A 5 2.79 6.70 16.32
N LYS A 6 3.36 7.89 16.57
CA LYS A 6 3.71 8.87 15.51
C LYS A 6 4.77 8.34 14.55
N LYS A 7 5.77 7.60 15.04
CA LYS A 7 6.84 7.04 14.21
C LYS A 7 6.31 5.91 13.33
N VAL A 8 5.43 5.08 13.87
CA VAL A 8 4.75 4.02 13.11
C VAL A 8 3.93 4.62 11.98
N ILE A 9 3.05 5.58 12.28
CA ILE A 9 2.21 6.25 11.28
C ILE A 9 3.06 6.85 10.17
N ARG A 10 4.13 7.57 10.52
CA ARG A 10 5.04 8.15 9.54
C ARG A 10 5.65 7.10 8.62
N ASN A 11 6.14 6.00 9.18
CA ASN A 11 6.70 4.91 8.38
C ASN A 11 5.66 4.27 7.45
N ILE A 12 4.42 4.11 7.90
CA ILE A 12 3.34 3.57 7.06
C ILE A 12 2.97 4.54 5.93
N ILE A 13 2.90 5.84 6.21
CA ILE A 13 2.67 6.86 5.17
C ILE A 13 3.78 6.78 4.12
N PHE A 14 5.05 6.68 4.53
CA PHE A 14 6.16 6.51 3.59
C PHE A 14 6.05 5.21 2.78
N ALA A 15 5.62 4.10 3.40
CA ALA A 15 5.40 2.84 2.69
C ALA A 15 4.29 2.95 1.64
N TYR A 16 3.17 3.61 1.97
CA TYR A 16 2.07 3.85 1.04
C TYR A 16 2.43 4.81 -0.08
N PHE A 17 3.23 5.83 0.22
CA PHE A 17 3.76 6.75 -0.79
C PHE A 17 4.71 6.01 -1.75
N LEU A 18 5.61 5.19 -1.22
CA LEU A 18 6.53 4.38 -2.03
C LEU A 18 5.77 3.36 -2.90
N ALA A 19 4.72 2.73 -2.37
CA ALA A 19 3.84 1.85 -3.13
C ALA A 19 3.18 2.59 -4.32
N GLY A 20 2.69 3.81 -4.09
CA GLY A 20 2.12 4.65 -5.14
C GLY A 20 3.14 5.04 -6.22
N MET A 21 4.41 5.26 -5.84
CA MET A 21 5.49 5.51 -6.81
C MET A 21 5.76 4.29 -7.69
N PHE A 22 5.71 3.07 -7.13
CA PHE A 22 5.83 1.84 -7.92
C PHE A 22 4.66 1.66 -8.88
N GLU A 23 3.44 1.96 -8.44
CA GLU A 23 2.27 1.90 -9.30
C GLU A 23 2.34 2.93 -10.44
N LEU A 24 2.78 4.15 -10.16
CA LEU A 24 2.99 5.18 -11.18
C LEU A 24 4.06 4.76 -12.21
N ALA A 25 5.11 4.06 -11.76
CA ALA A 25 6.11 3.46 -12.63
C ALA A 25 5.54 2.29 -13.45
N ALA A 26 4.61 1.50 -12.89
CA ALA A 26 3.90 0.48 -13.63
C ALA A 26 3.07 1.11 -14.77
N VAL A 27 2.33 2.18 -14.48
CA VAL A 27 1.51 2.88 -15.49
C VAL A 27 2.35 3.49 -16.61
N SER A 28 3.51 4.07 -16.29
CA SER A 28 4.40 4.62 -17.33
C SER A 28 5.06 3.55 -18.22
N MET A 29 5.10 2.29 -17.76
CA MET A 29 5.61 1.14 -18.49
C MET A 29 4.51 0.27 -19.14
N ALA A 30 3.30 0.82 -19.34
CA ALA A 30 2.14 0.13 -19.91
C ALA A 30 2.38 -0.56 -21.28
N PHE A 31 3.49 -0.27 -21.96
CA PHE A 31 3.89 -0.93 -23.20
C PHE A 31 4.26 -2.42 -23.02
N SER A 32 4.55 -2.87 -21.79
CA SER A 32 4.87 -4.25 -21.47
C SER A 32 4.22 -4.73 -20.17
N TRP A 33 3.42 -5.79 -20.27
CA TRP A 33 2.73 -6.47 -19.18
C TRP A 33 3.63 -7.00 -18.04
N VAL A 34 4.85 -7.45 -18.34
CA VAL A 34 5.76 -8.04 -17.34
C VAL A 34 6.21 -7.02 -16.26
N PRO A 35 6.81 -5.87 -16.61
CA PRO A 35 7.20 -4.88 -15.62
C PRO A 35 5.98 -4.32 -14.87
N VAL A 36 4.85 -4.12 -15.55
CA VAL A 36 3.59 -3.71 -14.90
C VAL A 36 3.23 -4.68 -13.77
N ALA A 37 3.12 -5.98 -14.07
CA ALA A 37 2.79 -6.99 -13.06
C ALA A 37 3.79 -7.02 -11.89
N CYS A 38 5.10 -6.91 -12.16
CA CYS A 38 6.12 -6.87 -11.11
C CYS A 38 5.97 -5.67 -10.18
N PHE A 39 5.83 -4.45 -10.73
CA PHE A 39 5.70 -3.23 -9.94
C PHE A 39 4.37 -3.17 -9.18
N THR A 40 3.28 -3.64 -9.78
CA THR A 40 1.99 -3.80 -9.09
C THR A 40 2.11 -4.78 -7.92
N CYS A 41 2.82 -5.90 -8.09
CA CYS A 41 3.06 -6.85 -6.99
C CYS A 41 3.83 -6.20 -5.82
N PHE A 42 4.86 -5.40 -6.10
CA PHE A 42 5.59 -4.66 -5.07
C PHE A 42 4.71 -3.62 -4.37
N ALA A 43 3.89 -2.88 -5.13
CA ALA A 43 2.96 -1.91 -4.58
C ALA A 43 1.93 -2.59 -3.66
N LEU A 44 1.32 -3.69 -4.11
CA LEU A 44 0.38 -4.48 -3.31
C LEU A 44 1.04 -5.04 -2.05
N MET A 45 2.25 -5.60 -2.15
CA MET A 45 2.99 -6.07 -0.97
C MET A 45 3.15 -4.96 0.06
N LEU A 46 3.51 -3.75 -0.35
CA LEU A 46 3.68 -2.60 0.55
C LEU A 46 2.36 -2.14 1.17
N TYR A 47 1.27 -2.07 0.39
CA TYR A 47 -0.05 -1.71 0.91
C TYR A 47 -0.54 -2.73 1.94
N PHE A 48 -0.46 -4.03 1.64
CA PHE A 48 -0.91 -5.09 2.54
C PHE A 48 -0.03 -5.24 3.77
N THR A 49 1.29 -5.20 3.64
CA THR A 49 2.19 -5.26 4.81
C THR A 49 2.03 -4.03 5.71
N GLY A 50 1.81 -2.85 5.13
CA GLY A 50 1.49 -1.64 5.89
C GLY A 50 0.15 -1.77 6.63
N ALA A 51 -0.90 -2.25 5.96
CA ALA A 51 -2.20 -2.48 6.58
C ALA A 51 -2.15 -3.55 7.69
N TRP A 52 -1.43 -4.65 7.47
CA TRP A 52 -1.24 -5.70 8.46
C TRP A 52 -0.48 -5.19 9.70
N SER A 53 0.56 -4.40 9.50
CA SER A 53 1.29 -3.75 10.58
C SER A 53 0.37 -2.84 11.41
N LEU A 54 -0.46 -2.03 10.76
CA LEU A 54 -1.47 -1.20 11.43
C LEU A 54 -2.50 -2.04 12.20
N HIS A 55 -2.94 -3.17 11.65
CA HIS A 55 -3.87 -4.08 12.31
C HIS A 55 -3.30 -4.63 13.62
N GLN A 56 -2.03 -5.06 13.61
CA GLN A 56 -1.32 -5.54 14.80
C GLN A 56 -1.16 -4.44 15.86
N GLN A 57 -0.86 -3.21 15.43
CA GLN A 57 -0.74 -2.05 16.32
C GLN A 57 -2.10 -1.62 16.88
N TYR A 58 -3.17 -1.69 16.07
CA TYR A 58 -4.53 -1.43 16.53
C TYR A 58 -4.98 -2.43 17.60
N LYS A 59 -4.66 -3.72 17.44
CA LYS A 59 -4.95 -4.74 18.48
C LYS A 59 -4.30 -4.42 19.82
N LYS A 60 -3.08 -3.87 19.82
CA LYS A 60 -2.34 -3.52 21.05
C LYS A 60 -2.81 -2.21 21.68
N TYR A 61 -2.98 -1.15 20.89
CA TYR A 61 -3.17 0.21 21.40
C TYR A 61 -4.60 0.75 21.26
N LYS A 62 -5.46 0.09 20.46
CA LYS A 62 -6.85 0.48 20.16
C LYS A 62 -7.04 1.95 19.72
N ILE A 63 -6.01 2.54 19.09
CA ILE A 63 -6.06 3.93 18.58
C ILE A 63 -6.80 3.96 17.25
N ARG A 64 -7.87 4.75 17.15
CA ARG A 64 -8.73 4.81 15.95
C ARG A 64 -7.98 5.18 14.67
N ILE A 65 -6.91 5.98 14.77
CA ILE A 65 -6.14 6.41 13.59
C ILE A 65 -5.48 5.24 12.86
N PHE A 66 -5.10 4.17 13.58
CA PHE A 66 -4.55 2.98 12.95
C PHE A 66 -5.58 2.25 12.10
N ARG A 67 -6.82 2.17 12.58
CA ARG A 67 -7.95 1.58 11.83
C ARG A 67 -8.34 2.41 10.62
N PHE A 68 -8.28 3.74 10.73
CA PHE A 68 -8.51 4.63 9.60
C PHE A 68 -7.45 4.43 8.51
N MET A 69 -6.17 4.45 8.89
CA MET A 69 -5.08 4.23 7.93
C MET A 69 -5.08 2.82 7.33
N GLU A 70 -5.50 1.81 8.09
CA GLU A 70 -5.66 0.44 7.59
C GLU A 70 -6.70 0.41 6.45
N PHE A 71 -7.83 1.11 6.63
CA PHE A 71 -8.87 1.24 5.61
C PHE A 71 -8.35 1.97 4.36
N VAL A 72 -7.55 3.02 4.55
CA VAL A 72 -6.87 3.72 3.44
C VAL A 72 -5.94 2.77 2.68
N GLY A 73 -5.15 1.96 3.40
CA GLY A 73 -4.26 0.96 2.79
C GLY A 73 -5.00 -0.07 1.94
N TYR A 74 -6.11 -0.61 2.44
CA TYR A 74 -6.95 -1.53 1.65
C TYR A 74 -7.58 -0.84 0.44
N GLY A 75 -8.07 0.39 0.60
CA GLY A 75 -8.64 1.17 -0.49
C GLY A 75 -7.61 1.43 -1.61
N LEU A 76 -6.40 1.84 -1.25
CA LEU A 76 -5.30 2.04 -2.19
C LEU A 76 -4.86 0.73 -2.85
N GLY A 77 -4.77 -0.37 -2.11
CA GLY A 77 -4.45 -1.68 -2.68
C GLY A 77 -5.51 -2.17 -3.68
N LEU A 78 -6.79 -1.92 -3.41
CA LEU A 78 -7.89 -2.27 -4.31
C LEU A 78 -7.87 -1.40 -5.58
N PHE A 79 -7.61 -0.09 -5.42
CA PHE A 79 -7.39 0.82 -6.53
C PHE A 79 -6.21 0.36 -7.42
N CYS A 80 -5.09 -0.03 -6.80
CA CYS A 80 -3.90 -0.54 -7.47
C CYS A 80 -4.18 -1.76 -8.35
N LEU A 81 -4.96 -2.70 -7.82
CA LEU A 81 -5.43 -3.88 -8.58
C LEU A 81 -6.28 -3.48 -9.78
N ILE A 82 -7.25 -2.59 -9.60
CA ILE A 82 -8.15 -2.15 -10.69
C ILE A 82 -7.34 -1.48 -11.81
N VAL A 83 -6.46 -0.54 -11.46
CA VAL A 83 -5.63 0.18 -12.44
C VAL A 83 -4.74 -0.78 -13.21
N SER A 84 -4.13 -1.75 -12.53
CA SER A 84 -3.26 -2.72 -13.19
C SER A 84 -4.01 -3.70 -14.08
N ILE A 85 -5.24 -4.09 -13.71
CA ILE A 85 -6.13 -4.88 -14.57
C ILE A 85 -6.53 -4.07 -15.80
N MET A 86 -6.87 -2.78 -15.65
CA MET A 86 -7.22 -1.89 -16.77
C MET A 86 -6.05 -1.67 -17.73
N ILE A 87 -4.81 -1.66 -17.24
CA ILE A 87 -3.61 -1.52 -18.08
C ILE A 87 -3.26 -2.84 -18.78
N CYS A 88 -3.51 -3.98 -18.13
CA CYS A 88 -3.23 -5.30 -18.69
C CYS A 88 -4.32 -5.85 -19.63
N LEU A 89 -5.58 -5.39 -19.52
CA LEU A 89 -6.61 -5.70 -20.50
C LEU A 89 -6.59 -4.64 -21.62
N PRO A 90 -6.28 -5.02 -22.86
CA PRO A 90 -6.32 -4.11 -24.01
C PRO A 90 -7.75 -3.69 -24.38
#